data_AF-A0A7C5HJ13-F1
#
_entry.id   AF-A0A7C5HJ13-F1
#
_cell.length_a   1.000
_cell.length_b   1.000
_cell.length_c   1.000
_cell.angle_alpha   90.00
_cell.angle_beta   90.00
_cell.angle_gamma   90.00
#
_symmetry.space_group_name_H-M   'P 1'
#
loop_
_entity.id
_entity.type
_entity.pdbx_description
1 polymer ?
#
loop_
_entity_poly.entity_id
_entity_poly.type
_entity_poly.pdbx_seq_one_letter_code
_entity_poly.pdbx_strand_id
1 'polypeptide(L)' 'MEEFQKNKTEDFRLSLSEYQGHMLLDFRIYYKDKEGESKPTKKGVTVNVKLFPELKQAIMKAEEILKEKELL' A
#
# COMPACT_ATOMS: atom_id res chain seq x y z
N MET A 1 -11.31 0.66 3.00
CA MET A 1 -9.86 0.74 3.27
C MET A 1 -9.42 -0.65 3.64
N GLU A 2 -8.27 -1.11 3.14
CA GLU A 2 -7.76 -2.46 3.40
C GLU A 2 -6.44 -2.35 4.17
N GLU A 3 -6.16 -3.28 5.08
CA GLU A 3 -4.90 -3.31 5.83
C GLU A 3 -4.47 -4.73 6.22
N PHE A 4 -3.16 -4.94 6.35
CA PHE A 4 -2.59 -6.19 6.84
C PHE A 4 -1.31 -5.94 7.64
N GLN A 5 -1.00 -6.86 8.55
CA GLN A 5 0.22 -6.79 9.35
C GLN A 5 1.45 -7.09 8.48
N LYS A 6 2.35 -6.12 8.34
CA LYS A 6 3.61 -6.31 7.60
C LYS A 6 4.66 -7.00 8.48
N ASN A 7 4.72 -6.61 9.76
CA ASN A 7 5.58 -7.23 10.77
C ASN A 7 5.04 -6.91 12.18
N LYS A 8 5.76 -7.32 13.23
CA LYS A 8 5.32 -7.18 14.63
C LYS A 8 4.93 -5.74 15.04
N THR A 9 5.44 -4.72 14.37
CA THR A 9 5.28 -3.31 14.77
C THR A 9 4.68 -2.42 13.67
N GLU A 10 4.58 -2.93 12.44
CA GLU A 10 4.17 -2.16 11.27
C GLU A 10 3.01 -2.85 10.54
N ASP A 11 2.01 -2.07 10.19
CA ASP A 11 0.88 -2.46 9.34
C ASP A 11 0.99 -1.77 7.98
N PHE A 12 0.63 -2.47 6.91
CA PHE A 12 0.49 -1.89 5.58
C PHE A 12 -0.98 -1.57 5.34
N ARG A 13 -1.28 -0.32 4.93
CA ARG A 13 -2.64 0.14 4.68
C ARG A 13 -2.79 0.69 3.27
N LEU A 14 -3.88 0.30 2.62
CA LEU A 14 -4.38 0.85 1.37
C LEU A 14 -5.61 1.71 1.66
N SER A 15 -5.56 2.99 1.26
CA SER A 15 -6.66 3.94 1.42
C SER A 15 -6.94 4.73 0.15
N LEU A 16 -8.17 5.20 0.01
CA LEU A 16 -8.55 6.18 -1.01
C LEU A 16 -8.65 7.55 -0.37
N SER A 17 -8.13 8.57 -1.02
CA SER A 17 -8.24 9.96 -0.60
C SER A 17 -8.52 10.86 -1.79
N GLU A 18 -8.97 12.08 -1.52
CA GLU A 18 -9.13 13.14 -2.52
C GLU A 18 -8.24 14.31 -2.14
N TYR A 19 -7.47 14.82 -3.11
CA TYR A 19 -6.67 16.02 -2.93
C TYR A 19 -6.80 16.91 -4.16
N GLN A 20 -7.29 18.14 -3.96
CA GLN A 20 -7.49 19.13 -5.02
C GLN A 20 -8.31 18.58 -6.22
N GLY A 21 -9.38 17.81 -5.96
CA GLY A 21 -10.22 17.21 -6.99
C GLY A 21 -9.60 15.99 -7.70
N HIS A 22 -8.43 15.53 -7.25
CA HIS A 22 -7.83 14.29 -7.72
C HIS A 22 -8.07 13.15 -6.73
N MET A 23 -8.66 12.07 -7.21
CA MET A 23 -8.76 10.81 -6.47
C MET A 23 -7.41 10.11 -6.46
N LEU A 24 -6.96 9.75 -5.25
CA LEU A 24 -5.66 9.16 -4.97
C LEU A 24 -5.82 7.83 -4.25
N LEU A 25 -4.99 6.87 -4.63
CA LEU A 25 -4.80 5.58 -3.98
C LEU A 25 -3.51 5.63 -3.19
N ASP A 26 -3.60 5.49 -1.87
CA ASP A 26 -2.48 5.61 -0.95
C ASP A 26 -2.11 4.26 -0.34
N PHE A 27 -0.84 3.89 -0.49
CA PHE A 27 -0.24 2.70 0.07
C PHE A 27 0.80 3.10 1.10
N ARG A 28 0.57 2.84 2.38
CA ARG A 28 1.42 3.40 3.43
C ARG A 28 1.61 2.47 4.61
N ILE A 29 2.80 2.53 5.19
CA ILE A 29 3.12 1.84 6.44
C ILE A 29 2.67 2.70 7.62
N TYR A 30 1.95 2.07 8.53
CA TYR A 30 1.57 2.61 9.84
C TYR A 30 2.35 1.89 10.93
N TYR A 31 2.62 2.60 12.03
CA TYR A 31 3.20 2.03 13.24
C TYR A 31 2.32 2.41 14.43
N LYS A 32 2.39 1.61 15.50
CA LYS A 32 1.79 1.98 16.79
C LYS A 32 2.79 2.79 17.59
N ASP A 33 2.38 3.97 18.04
CA ASP A 33 3.19 4.76 18.94
C ASP A 33 3.11 4.26 20.39
N LYS A 34 3.72 5.01 21.32
CA LYS A 34 3.77 4.64 22.76
C LYS A 34 2.40 4.63 23.43
N GLU A 35 1.43 5.32 22.85
CA GLU A 35 0.05 5.41 23.35
C GLU A 35 -0.85 4.34 22.70
N GLY A 36 -0.29 3.54 21.79
CA GLY A 36 -0.99 2.50 21.03
C GLY A 36 -1.73 3.04 19.81
N GLU A 37 -1.57 4.32 19.48
CA GLU A 37 -2.23 4.95 18.34
C GLU A 37 -1.51 4.57 17.03
N SER A 38 -2.29 4.29 16.00
CA SER A 38 -1.75 3.98 14.67
C SER A 38 -1.42 5.26 13.92
N LYS A 39 -0.14 5.50 13.67
CA LYS A 39 0.36 6.71 12.98
C LYS A 39 1.01 6.36 11.63
N PRO A 40 0.75 7.13 10.57
CA PRO A 40 1.36 6.90 9.28
C PRO A 40 2.86 7.22 9.33
N THR A 41 3.65 6.46 8.57
CA THR A 41 5.07 6.76 8.35
C THR A 41 5.28 7.51 7.05
N LYS A 42 6.52 7.98 6.83
CA LYS A 42 6.98 8.45 5.52
C LYS A 42 7.15 7.33 4.48
N LYS A 43 7.10 6.05 4.89
CA LYS A 43 7.21 4.90 4.01
C LYS A 43 5.85 4.64 3.36
N GLY A 44 5.65 5.16 2.17
CA GLY A 44 4.44 4.95 1.40
C GLY A 44 4.53 5.58 0.02
N VAL A 45 3.58 5.21 -0.84
CA VAL A 45 3.44 5.77 -2.17
C VAL A 45 1.98 6.11 -2.41
N THR A 46 1.75 7.28 -2.97
CA THR A 46 0.42 7.73 -3.40
C THR A 46 0.39 7.75 -4.91
N VAL A 47 -0.63 7.13 -5.48
CA VAL A 47 -0.81 6.98 -6.93
C VAL A 47 -2.14 7.61 -7.31
N ASN A 48 -2.19 8.34 -8.42
CA ASN A 48 -3.46 8.81 -8.95
C ASN A 48 -4.31 7.61 -9.39
N VAL A 49 -5.60 7.58 -9.02
CA VAL A 49 -6.49 6.46 -9.37
C VAL A 49 -6.56 6.20 -10.88
N LYS A 50 -6.32 7.22 -11.72
CA LYS A 50 -6.23 7.06 -13.18
C LYS A 50 -5.14 6.08 -13.62
N LEU A 51 -4.09 5.88 -12.83
CA LEU A 51 -2.98 4.95 -13.10
C LEU A 51 -3.20 3.55 -12.49
N PHE A 52 -4.39 3.29 -11.94
CA PHE A 52 -4.71 2.01 -11.36
C PHE A 52 -4.60 0.83 -12.36
N PRO A 53 -5.02 0.95 -13.63
CA PRO A 53 -4.84 -0.13 -14.60
C PRO A 53 -3.38 -0.57 -14.75
N GLU A 54 -2.46 0.39 -14.85
CA GLU A 54 -1.02 0.15 -14.98
C GLU A 54 -0.44 -0.46 -13.70
N LEU A 55 -0.85 0.06 -12.53
CA LEU A 55 -0.46 -0.50 -11.24
C LEU A 55 -0.91 -1.97 -11.11
N LYS A 56 -2.16 -2.27 -11.48
CA LYS A 56 -2.69 -3.64 -11.46
C LYS A 56 -1.88 -4.57 -12.36
N GLN A 57 -1.58 -4.14 -13.58
CA GLN A 57 -0.74 -4.92 -14.50
C GLN A 57 0.66 -5.16 -13.92
N ALA A 58 1.27 -4.18 -13.27
CA ALA A 58 2.57 -4.34 -12.63
C ALA A 58 2.53 -5.36 -11.48
N ILE A 59 1.48 -5.33 -10.65
CA ILE A 59 1.29 -6.30 -9.56
C ILE A 59 1.08 -7.73 -10.11
N MET A 60 0.29 -7.88 -11.17
CA MET A 60 0.08 -9.20 -11.82
C MET A 60 1.40 -9.76 -12.36
N LYS A 61 2.21 -8.94 -13.03
CA LYS A 61 3.55 -9.35 -13.50
C LYS A 61 4.48 -9.71 -12.35
N ALA A 62 4.38 -9.00 -11.22
CA ALA A 62 5.16 -9.33 -10.04
C ALA A 62 4.80 -10.73 -9.50
N GLU A 63 3.52 -11.11 -9.53
CA GLU A 63 3.08 -12.46 -9.16
C GLU A 63 3.69 -13.54 -10.07
N GLU A 64 3.73 -13.32 -11.38
CA GLU A 64 4.37 -14.23 -12.34
C GLU A 64 5.86 -14.42 -12.01
N ILE A 65 6.58 -13.32 -11.80
CA ILE A 65 8.02 -13.34 -11.45
C ILE A 65 8.26 -14.09 -10.13
N LEU A 66 7.38 -13.94 -9.15
CA LEU A 66 7.48 -14.62 -7.86
C LEU A 66 7.27 -16.14 -8.00
N LYS A 67 6.31 -16.57 -8.84
CA LYS A 67 6.09 -17.99 -9.15
C LYS A 67 7.27 -18.60 -9.90
N GLU A 68 7.83 -17.90 -10.89
CA GLU A 68 9.04 -18.34 -11.62
C GLU A 68 10.26 -18.52 -10.71
N LYS A 69 10.30 -17.76 -9.60
CA LYS A 69 11.37 -17.84 -8.59
C LYS A 69 11.07 -18.80 -7.44
N GLU A 70 9.94 -19.52 -7.48
CA GLU A 70 9.49 -20.43 -6.41
C GLU A 70 9.37 -19.72 -5.04
N LEU A 71 9.02 -18.44 -5.06
CA LEU A 71 8.77 -17.62 -3.86
C LEU A 71 7.28 -17.54 -3.48
N LEU A 72 6.41 -18.11 -4.33
CA LEU A 72 4.97 -18.28 -4.17
C LEU A 72 4.55 -19.68 -4.63
#